data_AF-A0A5P1FEC5-F1
#
_entry.id   AF-A0A5P1FEC5-F1
#
_cell.length_a   1.000
_cell.length_b   1.000
_cell.length_c   1.000
_cell.angle_alpha   90.00
_cell.angle_beta   90.00
_cell.angle_gamma   90.00
#
_symmetry.space_group_name_H-M   'P 1'
#
loop_
_entity.id
_entity.type
_entity.pdbx_description
1 polymer ?
#
loop_
_entity_poly.entity_id
_entity_poly.type
_entity_poly.pdbx_seq_one_letter_code
_entity_poly.pdbx_strand_id
1 'polypeptide(L)'
;MVTEEIERNITHAREVIEEAARKGAELVVLSLHLFDIDIPGKITFNESKTLTHGQHPIIVDTDVGRIGIGICHDISFPELAMLYGAKGAHLICCPGPWYIWHDNWSFALGVISKSKFGEVIVTTEHEEAIVIGEIDYSLIELQSRSNLPLEKRRRGDLYQPVDVQRMGSQ
;
A
#
# COMPACT_ATOMS: atom_id res chain seq x y z
N MET A 1 -16.07 -16.79 -11.85
CA MET A 1 -15.30 -17.87 -12.52
C MET A 1 -14.02 -17.24 -13.02
N VAL A 2 -12.88 -17.85 -12.73
CA VAL A 2 -11.59 -17.44 -13.30
C VAL A 2 -11.64 -17.76 -14.79
N THR A 3 -11.34 -16.80 -15.65
CA THR A 3 -11.31 -16.98 -17.11
C THR A 3 -9.93 -17.51 -17.51
N GLU A 4 -9.81 -18.16 -18.68
CA GLU A 4 -8.52 -18.67 -19.19
C GLU A 4 -7.45 -17.57 -19.29
N GLU A 5 -7.88 -16.33 -19.57
CA GLU A 5 -7.02 -15.16 -19.58
C GLU A 5 -6.46 -14.81 -18.20
N ILE A 6 -7.29 -14.91 -17.16
CA ILE A 6 -6.85 -14.69 -15.77
C ILE A 6 -5.87 -15.79 -15.34
N GLU A 7 -6.14 -17.06 -15.64
CA GLU A 7 -5.22 -18.16 -15.31
C GLU A 7 -3.86 -18.00 -15.98
N ARG A 8 -3.85 -17.54 -17.25
CA ARG A 8 -2.62 -17.21 -17.98
C ARG A 8 -1.85 -16.08 -17.31
N ASN A 9 -2.53 -15.00 -16.91
CA ASN A 9 -1.91 -13.86 -16.26
C ASN A 9 -1.34 -14.22 -14.88
N ILE A 10 -2.04 -15.05 -14.11
CA ILE A 10 -1.56 -15.58 -12.82
C ILE A 10 -0.31 -16.43 -13.04
N THR A 11 -0.35 -17.34 -14.00
CA THR A 11 0.78 -18.24 -14.29
C THR A 11 2.01 -17.44 -14.71
N HIS A 12 1.81 -16.45 -15.59
CA HIS A 12 2.89 -15.57 -16.03
C HIS A 12 3.47 -14.73 -14.88
N ALA A 13 2.61 -14.10 -14.06
CA ALA A 13 3.07 -13.32 -12.90
C ALA A 13 3.88 -14.18 -11.92
N ARG A 14 3.43 -15.43 -11.67
CA ARG A 14 4.15 -16.38 -10.82
C ARG A 14 5.53 -16.72 -11.40
N GLU A 15 5.61 -17.03 -12.69
CA GLU A 15 6.88 -17.32 -13.37
C GLU A 15 7.85 -16.14 -13.30
N VAL A 16 7.36 -14.91 -13.51
CA VAL A 16 8.18 -13.68 -13.42
C VAL A 16 8.70 -13.46 -12.01
N ILE A 17 7.85 -13.66 -10.99
CA ILE A 17 8.26 -13.53 -9.57
C ILE A 17 9.31 -14.59 -9.22
N GLU A 18 9.07 -15.85 -9.57
CA GLU A 18 10.02 -16.94 -9.33
C GLU A 18 11.36 -16.72 -10.06
N GLU A 19 11.31 -16.20 -11.29
CA GLU A 19 12.51 -15.89 -12.08
C GLU A 19 13.28 -14.68 -11.53
N ALA A 20 12.57 -13.64 -11.10
CA ALA A 20 13.18 -12.49 -10.43
C ALA A 20 13.87 -12.92 -9.12
N ALA A 21 13.21 -13.77 -8.32
CA ALA A 21 13.79 -14.34 -7.11
C ALA A 21 15.04 -15.19 -7.44
N ARG A 22 15.00 -16.04 -8.48
CA ARG A 22 16.17 -16.81 -8.95
C ARG A 22 17.34 -15.93 -9.39
N LYS A 23 17.05 -14.80 -10.02
CA LYS A 23 18.04 -13.80 -10.43
C LYS A 23 18.55 -12.92 -9.29
N GLY A 24 18.09 -13.14 -8.06
CA GLY A 24 18.51 -12.40 -6.88
C GLY A 24 17.91 -11.00 -6.79
N ALA A 25 16.73 -10.78 -7.37
CA ALA A 25 16.01 -9.53 -7.19
C ALA A 25 15.58 -9.39 -5.71
N GLU A 26 16.33 -8.60 -4.94
CA GLU A 26 15.99 -8.23 -3.58
C GLU A 26 15.40 -6.81 -3.57
N LEU A 27 14.12 -6.70 -3.21
CA LEU A 27 13.53 -5.42 -2.83
C LEU A 27 13.57 -5.34 -1.30
N VAL A 28 14.52 -4.56 -0.78
CA VAL A 28 14.62 -4.28 0.66
C VAL A 28 13.80 -3.04 0.97
N VAL A 29 12.67 -3.24 1.66
CA VAL A 29 11.80 -2.17 2.17
C VAL A 29 11.94 -2.12 3.67
N LEU A 30 12.21 -0.93 4.21
CA LEU A 30 12.22 -0.67 5.64
C LEU A 30 11.01 0.18 5.99
N SER A 31 10.30 -0.16 7.08
CA SER A 31 9.15 0.60 7.53
C SER A 31 9.56 2.03 7.87
N LEU A 32 8.80 3.02 7.42
CA LEU A 32 9.07 4.43 7.71
C LEU A 32 8.60 4.82 9.11
N HIS A 33 7.58 4.13 9.63
CA HIS A 33 7.01 4.37 10.95
C HIS A 33 7.06 3.09 11.78
N LEU A 34 8.08 2.96 12.62
CA LEU A 34 8.17 1.81 13.51
C LEU A 34 7.04 1.82 14.55
N PHE A 35 6.60 0.62 14.93
CA PHE A 35 5.52 0.43 15.87
C PHE A 35 6.05 0.46 17.30
N ASP A 36 6.07 1.65 17.90
CA ASP A 36 6.41 1.87 19.29
C ASP A 36 5.15 2.23 20.09
N ILE A 37 4.68 1.29 20.90
CA ILE A 37 3.49 1.43 21.73
C ILE A 37 3.79 1.04 23.18
N ASP A 38 3.32 1.86 24.11
CA ASP A 38 3.33 1.56 25.54
C ASP A 38 1.96 1.89 26.13
N ILE A 39 1.11 0.86 26.25
CA ILE A 39 -0.18 0.98 26.91
C ILE A 39 -0.08 0.27 28.26
N PRO A 40 -0.07 1.02 29.38
CA PRO A 40 0.01 0.45 30.72
C PRO A 40 -1.05 -0.64 30.94
N GLY A 41 -0.60 -1.84 31.29
CA GLY A 41 -1.47 -2.98 31.57
C GLY A 41 -2.06 -3.70 30.36
N LYS A 42 -1.70 -3.35 29.12
CA LYS A 42 -2.12 -4.06 27.90
C LYS A 42 -0.96 -4.61 27.09
N ILE A 43 -0.17 -3.74 26.48
CA ILE A 43 0.92 -4.11 25.60
C ILE A 43 2.00 -3.04 25.62
N THR A 44 3.24 -3.49 25.75
CA THR A 44 4.42 -2.68 25.51
C THR A 44 5.19 -3.37 24.39
N PHE A 45 5.25 -2.74 23.23
CA PHE A 45 6.01 -3.22 22.08
C PHE A 45 6.80 -2.06 21.51
N ASN A 46 8.09 -2.24 21.32
CA ASN A 46 8.98 -1.19 20.86
C ASN A 46 9.89 -1.77 19.80
N GLU A 47 9.50 -1.54 18.55
CA GLU A 47 10.19 -2.02 17.37
C GLU A 47 11.51 -1.26 17.16
N SER A 48 11.58 0.01 17.58
CA SER A 48 12.78 0.85 17.44
C SER A 48 13.99 0.42 18.26
N LYS A 49 13.81 -0.45 19.27
CA LYS A 49 14.93 -1.10 19.97
C LYS A 49 15.71 -2.08 19.09
N THR A 50 15.10 -2.59 18.03
CA THR A 50 15.67 -3.67 17.21
C THR A 50 15.85 -3.27 15.75
N LEU A 51 14.93 -2.45 15.22
CA LEU A 51 14.92 -2.05 13.82
C LEU A 51 15.26 -0.57 13.64
N THR A 52 15.70 -0.21 12.44
CA THR A 52 15.93 1.17 12.03
C THR A 52 14.89 1.58 11.01
N HIS A 53 14.38 2.81 11.13
CA HIS A 53 13.41 3.38 10.20
C HIS A 53 13.99 3.48 8.78
N GLY A 54 13.15 3.16 7.79
CA GLY A 54 13.41 3.49 6.40
C GLY A 54 13.55 5.00 6.24
N GLN A 55 14.31 5.40 5.23
CA GLN A 55 14.64 6.81 5.04
C GLN A 55 13.79 7.48 3.97
N HIS A 56 13.22 6.73 3.01
CA HIS A 56 12.56 7.31 1.84
C HIS A 56 11.29 6.50 1.47
N PRO A 57 10.21 7.15 1.02
CA PRO A 57 9.07 6.47 0.43
C PRO A 57 9.46 5.66 -0.81
N ILE A 58 9.04 4.40 -0.87
CA ILE A 58 9.38 3.49 -1.96
C ILE A 58 8.22 3.41 -2.94
N ILE A 59 8.53 3.63 -4.22
CA ILE A 59 7.60 3.47 -5.33
C ILE A 59 8.25 2.59 -6.37
N VAL A 60 7.50 1.61 -6.86
CA VAL A 60 7.92 0.71 -7.92
C VAL A 60 6.97 0.84 -9.11
N ASP A 61 7.55 0.90 -10.30
CA ASP A 61 6.81 0.80 -11.55
C ASP A 61 6.77 -0.67 -11.96
N THR A 62 5.56 -1.17 -12.23
CA THR A 62 5.32 -2.58 -12.60
C THR A 62 4.36 -2.65 -13.78
N ASP A 63 4.25 -3.81 -14.41
CA ASP A 63 3.31 -4.04 -15.51
C ASP A 63 1.85 -3.87 -15.06
N VAL A 64 1.54 -4.09 -13.78
CA VAL A 64 0.21 -3.86 -13.24
C VAL A 64 -0.03 -2.39 -12.91
N GLY A 65 1.00 -1.53 -12.85
CA GLY A 65 0.91 -0.10 -12.58
C GLY A 65 1.96 0.40 -11.57
N ARG A 66 1.90 1.70 -11.26
CA ARG A 66 2.76 2.33 -10.23
C ARG A 66 2.25 2.05 -8.81
N ILE A 67 3.09 1.45 -7.97
CA ILE A 67 2.74 1.00 -6.62
C ILE A 67 3.61 1.73 -5.58
N GLY A 68 2.97 2.38 -4.60
CA GLY A 68 3.63 2.84 -3.38
C GLY A 68 3.70 1.73 -2.35
N ILE A 69 4.84 1.55 -1.69
CA ILE A 69 5.04 0.44 -0.74
C ILE A 69 5.20 0.99 0.67
N GLY A 70 4.33 0.57 1.59
CA GLY A 70 4.48 0.80 3.03
C GLY A 70 4.57 -0.54 3.78
N ILE A 71 4.88 -0.50 5.07
CA ILE A 71 4.86 -1.68 5.94
C ILE A 71 4.01 -1.37 7.18
N CYS A 72 3.02 -2.24 7.41
CA CYS A 72 2.12 -2.21 8.56
C CYS A 72 1.74 -0.77 8.93
N HIS A 73 2.22 -0.29 10.08
CA HIS A 73 1.94 0.99 10.72
C HIS A 73 2.03 2.22 9.80
N ASP A 74 2.79 2.13 8.69
CA ASP A 74 2.80 3.13 7.62
C ASP A 74 1.40 3.53 7.09
N ILE A 75 0.41 2.62 7.11
CA ILE A 75 -0.96 2.95 6.65
C ILE A 75 -1.65 3.99 7.54
N SER A 76 -1.26 4.08 8.81
CA SER A 76 -1.87 4.97 9.79
C SER A 76 -1.50 6.44 9.55
N PHE A 77 -0.54 6.70 8.66
CA PHE A 77 -0.03 8.02 8.31
C PHE A 77 -0.54 8.41 6.91
N PRO A 78 -1.70 9.08 6.80
CA PRO A 78 -2.30 9.44 5.52
C PRO A 78 -1.41 10.34 4.67
N GLU A 79 -0.46 11.07 5.27
CA GLU A 79 0.56 11.88 4.58
C GLU A 79 1.39 11.03 3.63
N LEU A 80 1.76 9.82 4.03
CA LEU A 80 2.53 8.90 3.20
C LEU A 80 1.70 8.44 1.98
N ALA A 81 0.44 8.07 2.21
CA ALA A 81 -0.49 7.73 1.12
C ALA A 81 -0.73 8.91 0.17
N MET A 82 -0.81 10.13 0.71
CA MET A 82 -0.92 11.35 -0.09
C MET A 82 0.34 11.62 -0.92
N LEU A 83 1.55 11.37 -0.38
CA LEU A 83 2.79 11.46 -1.12
C LEU A 83 2.84 10.44 -2.27
N TYR A 84 2.41 9.19 -2.02
CA TYR A 84 2.30 8.18 -3.08
C TYR A 84 1.33 8.63 -4.19
N GLY A 85 0.15 9.12 -3.83
CA GLY A 85 -0.82 9.66 -4.78
C GLY A 85 -0.29 10.83 -5.60
N ALA A 86 0.42 11.77 -4.95
CA ALA A 86 1.06 12.91 -5.61
C ALA A 86 2.18 12.48 -6.57
N LYS A 87 2.86 11.36 -6.29
CA LYS A 87 3.88 10.76 -7.15
C LYS A 87 3.29 9.86 -8.25
N GLY A 88 1.96 9.82 -8.37
CA GLY A 88 1.25 9.08 -9.41
C GLY A 88 1.07 7.60 -9.11
N ALA A 89 1.23 7.16 -7.86
CA ALA A 89 0.88 5.80 -7.48
C ALA A 89 -0.62 5.57 -7.72
N HIS A 90 -0.92 4.43 -8.32
CA HIS A 90 -2.29 3.97 -8.51
C HIS A 90 -2.71 3.03 -7.38
N LEU A 91 -1.72 2.30 -6.83
CA LEU A 91 -1.90 1.31 -5.78
C LEU A 91 -0.98 1.61 -4.61
N ILE A 92 -1.42 1.24 -3.42
CA ILE A 92 -0.58 1.20 -2.22
C ILE A 92 -0.58 -0.24 -1.72
N CYS A 93 0.61 -0.83 -1.63
CA CYS A 93 0.82 -2.13 -1.01
C CYS A 93 1.36 -1.92 0.40
N CYS A 94 0.65 -2.43 1.41
CA CYS A 94 1.05 -2.30 2.81
C CYS A 94 0.94 -3.64 3.54
N PRO A 95 1.90 -4.56 3.33
CA PRO A 95 1.95 -5.82 4.08
C PRO A 95 2.21 -5.55 5.56
N GLY A 96 1.54 -6.31 6.43
CA GLY A 96 1.79 -6.26 7.86
C GLY A 96 0.73 -6.97 8.68
N PRO A 97 1.09 -7.57 9.83
CA PRO A 97 0.13 -8.03 10.81
C PRO A 97 -0.46 -6.82 11.56
N TRP A 98 -1.78 -6.66 11.50
CA TRP A 98 -2.49 -5.59 12.18
C TRP A 98 -3.07 -6.10 13.51
N TYR A 99 -2.78 -5.39 14.60
CA TYR A 99 -3.44 -5.66 15.87
C TYR A 99 -4.83 -4.99 15.86
N ILE A 100 -5.88 -5.80 15.84
CA ILE A 100 -7.28 -5.38 15.99
C ILE A 100 -7.52 -4.74 17.36
N TRP A 101 -7.51 -3.41 17.44
CA TRP A 101 -7.90 -2.66 18.64
C TRP A 101 -9.19 -1.84 18.49
N HIS A 102 -9.74 -1.77 17.27
CA HIS A 102 -11.00 -1.07 17.02
C HIS A 102 -11.92 -1.90 16.11
N ASP A 103 -13.10 -2.21 16.61
CA ASP A 103 -14.22 -2.92 15.93
C ASP A 103 -14.75 -2.22 14.66
N ASN A 104 -14.13 -1.13 14.21
CA ASN A 104 -14.61 -0.32 13.09
C ASN A 104 -13.90 -0.59 11.77
N TRP A 105 -12.82 -1.38 11.76
CA TRP A 105 -11.98 -1.58 10.58
C TRP A 105 -11.83 -3.07 10.29
N SER A 106 -12.66 -3.59 9.39
CA SER A 106 -12.60 -4.96 8.90
C SER A 106 -11.26 -5.18 8.16
N PHE A 107 -10.26 -5.76 8.80
CA PHE A 107 -9.00 -6.09 8.12
C PHE A 107 -8.57 -7.53 8.37
N ALA A 108 -8.65 -8.28 7.27
CA ALA A 108 -8.01 -9.55 7.04
C ALA A 108 -6.55 -9.39 6.67
N LEU A 109 -5.82 -10.51 6.74
CA LEU A 109 -4.62 -10.69 5.94
C LEU A 109 -5.00 -10.52 4.45
N GLY A 110 -4.34 -9.61 3.74
CA GLY A 110 -4.57 -9.41 2.29
C GLY A 110 -5.94 -8.82 1.92
N VAL A 111 -6.09 -7.49 2.01
CA VAL A 111 -7.23 -6.76 1.45
C VAL A 111 -6.80 -6.02 0.19
N ILE A 112 -7.53 -6.23 -0.91
CA ILE A 112 -7.41 -5.41 -2.12
C ILE A 112 -8.63 -4.48 -2.17
N SER A 113 -8.42 -3.17 -2.15
CA SER A 113 -9.49 -2.16 -2.20
C SER A 113 -9.54 -1.49 -3.57
N LYS A 114 -10.76 -1.33 -4.11
CA LYS A 114 -11.00 -0.80 -5.48
C LYS A 114 -10.94 0.71 -5.57
N SER A 115 -11.09 1.40 -4.44
CA SER A 115 -11.59 2.76 -4.48
C SER A 115 -11.09 3.60 -3.31
N LYS A 116 -10.97 4.92 -3.54
CA LYS A 116 -10.79 5.93 -2.47
C LYS A 116 -11.89 5.85 -1.40
N PHE A 117 -13.01 5.17 -1.69
CA PHE A 117 -14.12 4.94 -0.76
C PHE A 117 -13.95 3.72 0.16
N GLY A 118 -12.86 2.96 0.03
CA GLY A 118 -12.56 1.86 0.95
C GLY A 118 -13.35 0.57 0.70
N GLU A 119 -13.90 0.40 -0.50
CA GLU A 119 -14.61 -0.83 -0.88
C GLU A 119 -13.64 -2.01 -1.02
N VAL A 120 -13.87 -3.06 -0.25
CA VAL A 120 -13.10 -4.32 -0.30
C VAL A 120 -13.51 -5.12 -1.54
N ILE A 121 -12.54 -5.43 -2.41
CA ILE A 121 -12.74 -6.31 -3.57
C ILE A 121 -12.65 -7.77 -3.16
N VAL A 122 -11.62 -8.11 -2.39
CA VAL A 122 -11.32 -9.48 -1.96
C VAL A 122 -10.51 -9.45 -0.67
N THR A 123 -10.68 -10.49 0.16
CA THR A 123 -10.14 -10.61 1.51
C THR A 123 -9.88 -12.08 1.85
N THR A 124 -8.80 -12.41 2.57
CA THR A 124 -8.58 -13.79 3.08
C THR A 124 -9.29 -14.02 4.43
N GLU A 125 -9.96 -12.99 4.96
CA GLU A 125 -10.52 -12.98 6.32
C GLU A 125 -9.48 -13.41 7.37
N HIS A 126 -9.69 -14.57 7.99
CA HIS A 126 -8.83 -15.13 9.02
C HIS A 126 -8.14 -16.43 8.57
N GLU A 127 -8.27 -16.82 7.31
CA GLU A 127 -7.67 -18.05 6.77
C GLU A 127 -6.37 -17.76 6.01
N GLU A 128 -5.44 -18.72 6.08
CA GLU A 128 -4.24 -18.72 5.25
C GLU A 128 -4.64 -19.10 3.82
N ALA A 129 -4.73 -18.09 2.96
CA ALA A 129 -5.14 -18.27 1.57
C ALA A 129 -4.46 -17.26 0.64
N ILE A 130 -4.43 -17.59 -0.64
CA ILE A 130 -4.08 -16.65 -1.70
C ILE A 130 -5.38 -16.05 -2.23
N VAL A 131 -5.48 -14.72 -2.19
CA VAL A 131 -6.59 -13.99 -2.81
C VAL A 131 -6.15 -13.32 -4.09
N ILE A 132 -7.06 -13.27 -5.05
CA ILE A 132 -6.84 -12.68 -6.36
C ILE A 132 -7.96 -11.67 -6.59
N GLY A 133 -7.58 -10.42 -6.80
CA GLY A 133 -8.49 -9.32 -7.07
C GLY A 133 -8.18 -8.67 -8.40
N GLU A 134 -9.22 -8.40 -9.18
CA GLU A 134 -9.08 -7.63 -10.42
C GLU A 134 -9.17 -6.14 -10.15
N ILE A 135 -8.21 -5.40 -10.69
CA ILE A 135 -8.13 -3.96 -10.55
C ILE A 135 -8.52 -3.34 -11.89
N ASP A 136 -9.68 -2.68 -11.91
CA ASP A 136 -10.15 -1.93 -13.08
C ASP A 136 -9.71 -0.46 -12.98
N TYR A 137 -8.66 -0.12 -13.72
CA TYR A 137 -8.11 1.22 -13.81
C TYR A 137 -9.09 2.26 -14.35
N SER A 138 -10.01 1.85 -15.21
CA SER A 138 -11.01 2.76 -15.79
C SER A 138 -11.93 3.31 -14.71
N LEU A 139 -12.31 2.47 -13.73
CA LEU A 139 -13.10 2.89 -12.58
C LEU A 139 -12.33 3.83 -11.66
N ILE A 140 -11.04 3.57 -11.43
CA ILE A 140 -10.18 4.44 -10.61
C ILE A 140 -10.09 5.83 -11.25
N GLU A 141 -9.84 5.91 -12.56
CA GLU A 141 -9.78 7.19 -13.28
C GLU A 141 -11.14 7.90 -13.30
N LEU A 142 -12.20 7.18 -13.68
CA LEU A 142 -13.51 7.77 -13.93
C LEU A 142 -14.19 8.22 -12.63
N GLN A 143 -14.18 7.38 -11.59
CA GLN A 143 -14.79 7.72 -10.30
C GLN A 143 -13.95 8.72 -9.49
N SER A 144 -12.62 8.53 -9.44
CA SER A 144 -11.77 9.28 -8.49
C SER A 144 -11.07 10.50 -9.09
N ARG A 145 -10.85 10.56 -10.41
CA ARG A 145 -10.15 11.69 -11.06
C ARG A 145 -11.09 12.58 -11.88
N SER A 146 -12.13 12.00 -12.48
CA SER A 146 -13.09 12.75 -13.31
C SER A 146 -14.32 13.21 -12.52
N ASN A 147 -15.02 12.29 -11.85
CA ASN A 147 -16.29 12.60 -11.16
C ASN A 147 -16.10 13.37 -9.84
N LEU A 148 -15.06 13.03 -9.07
CA LEU A 148 -14.74 13.71 -7.81
C LEU A 148 -13.26 14.12 -7.76
N PRO A 149 -12.85 15.20 -8.47
CA PRO A 149 -11.45 15.58 -8.61
C PRO A 149 -10.91 16.26 -7.34
N LEU A 150 -10.81 15.52 -6.23
CA LEU A 150 -10.37 16.03 -4.93
C LEU A 150 -8.99 16.70 -5.01
N GLU A 151 -8.08 16.14 -5.81
CA GLU A 151 -6.73 16.73 -5.99
C GLU A 151 -6.78 18.12 -6.61
N LYS A 152 -7.71 18.37 -7.56
CA LYS A 152 -7.89 19.70 -8.18
C LYS A 152 -8.55 20.70 -7.24
N ARG A 153 -9.24 20.22 -6.20
CA ARG A 153 -9.92 21.05 -5.19
C ARG A 153 -9.09 21.26 -3.94
N ARG A 154 -7.90 20.67 -3.86
CA ARG A 154 -6.96 20.85 -2.75
C ARG A 154 -6.57 22.34 -2.68
N ARG A 155 -6.59 22.91 -1.47
CA ARG A 155 -6.16 24.29 -1.23
C ARG A 155 -4.64 24.36 -1.18
N GLY A 156 -4.01 24.20 -2.35
CA GLY A 156 -2.55 24.27 -2.52
C GLY A 156 -1.94 25.62 -2.11
N ASP A 157 -2.77 26.66 -2.02
CA ASP A 157 -2.44 27.97 -1.46
C ASP A 157 -2.32 27.97 0.08
N LEU A 158 -2.92 26.98 0.76
CA LEU A 158 -2.89 26.85 2.22
C LEU A 158 -2.03 25.68 2.70
N TYR A 159 -2.03 24.56 1.98
CA TYR A 159 -1.28 23.36 2.36
C TYR A 159 -0.83 22.56 1.14
N GLN A 160 0.36 21.96 1.24
CA GLN A 160 0.90 21.07 0.22
C GLN A 160 1.59 19.89 0.88
N PRO A 161 1.42 18.66 0.34
CA PRO A 161 2.26 17.54 0.76
C PRO A 161 3.68 17.77 0.21
N VAL A 162 4.66 17.89 1.10
CA VAL A 162 6.06 18.14 0.75
C VAL A 162 6.90 16.92 1.13
N ASP A 163 7.61 16.38 0.15
CA ASP A 163 8.70 15.43 0.37
C ASP A 163 9.99 16.20 0.66
N VAL A 164 10.37 16.26 1.93
CA VAL A 164 11.45 17.12 2.42
C VAL A 164 12.82 16.71 1.86
N GLN A 165 13.08 15.42 1.68
CA GLN A 165 14.38 14.94 1.21
C GLN A 165 14.60 15.26 -0.27
N ARG A 166 13.53 15.32 -1.07
CA ARG A 166 13.63 15.73 -2.47
C ARG A 166 14.09 17.18 -2.64
N MET A 167 13.75 18.06 -1.69
CA MET A 167 14.13 19.48 -1.75
C MET A 167 15.64 19.71 -1.54
N GLY A 168 16.36 18.76 -0.95
CA GLY A 168 17.82 18.82 -0.79
C GLY A 168 18.62 18.26 -1.97
N SER A 169 17.93 17.72 -2.99
CA SER A 169 18.53 17.02 -4.13
C SER A 169 18.31 17.72 -5.49
N GLN A 170 17.96 19.01 -5.47
CA GLN A 170 17.90 19.90 -6.65
C GLN A 170 19.00 20.96 -6.61
#